data_AF-A0A918I2A2-F1
#
_entry.id   AF-A0A918I2A2-F1
#
_cell.length_a   1.000
_cell.length_b   1.000
_cell.length_c   1.000
_cell.angle_alpha   90.00
_cell.angle_beta   90.00
_cell.angle_gamma   90.00
#
_symmetry.space_group_name_H-M   'P 1'
#
loop_
_entity.id
_entity.type
_entity.pdbx_description
1 polymer ?
#
loop_
_entity_poly.entity_id
_entity_poly.type
_entity_poly.pdbx_seq_one_letter_code
_entity_poly.pdbx_strand_id
1 'polypeptide(L)'
;MSASTVERTARPRKSRTRSRTVNARPALALSTLKPNQYDLRPACASLVCPDCETWVPITGIQTKKPKLVPHDTGRAFEAPAVRCRLGSNRLITVDVTARAWQERLEDGHAETGHRRRTTVRRKPKVAVAPAVSQIAARKQTTTVDQPGNGRREWQLRKEQWAATESAVRDADTRRAQLPAGAAPLGAPPVPLKTLHPERRAS
;
A
#
# COMPACT_ATOMS: atom_id res chain seq x y z
N MET A 1 -16.87 50.54 9.89
CA MET A 1 -17.75 49.37 10.11
C MET A 1 -16.97 48.11 9.72
N SER A 2 -16.13 47.60 10.63
CA SER A 2 -15.35 46.40 10.38
C SER A 2 -16.28 45.19 10.48
N ALA A 3 -16.64 44.60 9.35
CA ALA A 3 -17.35 43.34 9.33
C ALA A 3 -16.40 42.27 9.89
N SER A 4 -16.66 41.79 11.11
CA SER A 4 -15.98 40.61 11.62
C SER A 4 -16.31 39.45 10.69
N THR A 5 -15.30 38.94 10.00
CA THR A 5 -15.40 37.70 9.22
C THR A 5 -15.63 36.59 10.21
N VAL A 6 -16.89 36.30 10.52
CA VAL A 6 -17.23 35.12 11.32
C VAL A 6 -16.82 33.93 10.48
N GLU A 7 -15.71 33.29 10.84
CA GLU A 7 -15.30 32.01 10.30
C GLU A 7 -16.39 31.00 10.64
N ARG A 8 -17.26 30.76 9.66
CA ARG A 8 -18.32 29.78 9.79
C ARG A 8 -17.69 28.45 9.52
N THR A 9 -17.40 27.69 10.57
CA THR A 9 -17.00 26.29 10.43
C THR A 9 -18.21 25.45 10.01
N ALA A 10 -17.94 24.37 9.28
CA ALA A 10 -18.94 23.45 8.75
C ALA A 10 -19.82 22.96 9.89
N ARG A 11 -21.14 23.02 9.68
CA ARG A 11 -22.08 22.94 10.79
C ARG A 11 -22.56 21.51 11.03
N PRO A 12 -22.79 21.12 12.29
CA PRO A 12 -23.57 19.93 12.58
C PRO A 12 -24.98 20.10 12.00
N ARG A 13 -25.53 18.99 11.52
CA ARG A 13 -26.85 18.98 10.90
C ARG A 13 -27.93 19.37 11.92
N LYS A 14 -28.88 20.21 11.50
CA LYS A 14 -30.17 20.38 12.21
C LYS A 14 -31.06 19.15 11.98
N SER A 15 -31.61 18.59 13.06
CA SER A 15 -32.34 17.31 13.08
C SER A 15 -33.41 17.12 11.98
N ARG A 16 -34.06 18.21 11.55
CA ARG A 16 -34.98 18.23 10.40
C ARG A 16 -34.56 19.26 9.36
N THR A 17 -34.28 18.80 8.16
CA THR A 17 -34.16 19.65 6.97
C THR A 17 -35.08 19.09 5.90
N ARG A 18 -36.13 19.85 5.52
CA ARG A 18 -37.12 19.45 4.52
C ARG A 18 -37.02 20.37 3.31
N SER A 19 -35.87 20.34 2.62
CA SER A 19 -35.74 20.98 1.31
C SER A 19 -36.56 20.19 0.30
N ARG A 20 -37.40 20.85 -0.50
CA ARG A 20 -38.04 20.23 -1.69
C ARG A 20 -37.10 20.20 -2.89
N THR A 21 -36.09 21.07 -2.90
CA THR A 21 -35.09 21.20 -3.96
C THR A 21 -34.35 19.90 -4.22
N VAL A 22 -34.13 19.61 -5.49
CA VAL A 22 -33.40 18.44 -5.99
C VAL A 22 -32.27 18.95 -6.88
N ASN A 23 -31.11 18.32 -6.80
CA ASN A 23 -29.99 18.62 -7.69
C ASN A 23 -30.33 18.18 -9.13
N ALA A 24 -29.90 18.95 -10.13
CA ALA A 24 -30.11 18.62 -11.54
C ALA A 24 -29.23 17.45 -12.05
N ARG A 25 -28.19 17.07 -11.30
CA ARG A 25 -27.31 15.93 -11.67
C ARG A 25 -28.07 14.60 -11.67
N PRO A 26 -27.61 13.63 -12.49
CA PRO A 26 -28.19 12.29 -12.51
C PRO A 26 -28.14 11.62 -11.14
N ALA A 27 -29.14 10.78 -10.89
CA ALA A 27 -29.25 10.03 -9.65
C ALA A 27 -27.99 9.18 -9.41
N LEU A 28 -27.51 9.16 -8.17
CA LEU A 28 -26.38 8.34 -7.76
C LEU A 28 -26.89 6.94 -7.42
N ALA A 29 -26.50 5.94 -8.21
CA ALA A 29 -26.78 4.54 -7.89
C ALA A 29 -25.86 4.06 -6.76
N LEU A 30 -26.41 3.39 -5.75
CA LEU A 30 -25.62 2.93 -4.60
C LEU A 30 -24.61 1.86 -4.98
N SER A 31 -24.91 1.03 -5.96
CA SER A 31 -23.97 0.03 -6.49
C SER A 31 -22.67 0.61 -7.05
N THR A 32 -22.65 1.90 -7.42
CA THR A 32 -21.43 2.56 -7.91
C THR A 32 -20.43 2.87 -6.79
N LEU A 33 -20.89 2.85 -5.54
CA LEU A 33 -20.07 3.06 -4.35
C LEU A 33 -19.58 1.71 -3.80
N LYS A 34 -18.44 1.73 -3.10
CA LYS A 34 -17.98 0.56 -2.37
C LYS A 34 -18.92 0.25 -1.19
N PRO A 35 -19.10 -1.01 -0.78
CA PRO A 35 -19.98 -1.37 0.33
C PRO A 35 -19.70 -0.62 1.64
N ASN A 36 -18.44 -0.24 1.88
CA ASN A 36 -18.01 0.53 3.05
C ASN A 36 -18.24 2.05 2.94
N GLN A 37 -18.68 2.53 1.79
CA GLN A 37 -18.96 3.95 1.53
C GLN A 37 -20.45 4.29 1.68
N TYR A 38 -21.30 3.32 2.06
CA TYR A 38 -22.69 3.57 2.34
C TYR A 38 -23.23 2.62 3.42
N ASP A 39 -24.26 3.07 4.13
CA ASP A 39 -24.97 2.34 5.17
C ASP A 39 -26.45 2.30 4.81
N LEU A 40 -27.01 1.09 4.70
CA LEU A 40 -28.42 0.87 4.38
C LEU A 40 -29.29 0.53 5.58
N ARG A 41 -28.75 0.57 6.81
CA ARG A 41 -29.55 0.31 8.02
C ARG A 41 -30.69 1.33 8.11
N PRO A 42 -31.96 0.92 8.33
CA PRO A 42 -33.11 1.82 8.32
C PRO A 42 -33.00 3.02 9.28
N ALA A 43 -32.32 2.86 10.42
CA ALA A 43 -32.11 3.92 11.39
C ALA A 43 -31.03 4.94 10.98
N CYS A 44 -30.07 4.55 10.13
CA CYS A 44 -28.83 5.29 9.88
C CYS A 44 -28.46 5.37 8.39
N ALA A 45 -29.47 5.31 7.51
CA ALA A 45 -29.26 5.33 6.06
C ALA A 45 -28.41 6.54 5.63
N SER A 46 -27.19 6.30 5.16
CA SER A 46 -26.21 7.33 4.85
C SER A 46 -25.21 6.84 3.81
N LEU A 47 -24.51 7.76 3.14
CA LEU A 47 -23.44 7.43 2.21
C LEU A 47 -22.37 8.50 2.18
N VAL A 48 -21.18 8.14 1.71
CA VAL A 48 -20.09 9.07 1.43
C VAL A 48 -20.38 9.79 0.12
N CYS A 49 -20.51 11.11 0.17
CA CYS A 49 -20.70 11.91 -1.02
C CYS A 49 -19.44 11.82 -1.92
N PRO A 50 -19.55 11.41 -3.21
CA PRO A 50 -18.38 11.28 -4.08
C PRO A 50 -17.74 12.62 -4.44
N ASP A 51 -18.45 13.73 -4.27
CA ASP A 51 -17.96 15.06 -4.65
C ASP A 51 -17.20 15.77 -3.51
N CYS A 52 -17.41 15.37 -2.24
CA CYS A 52 -16.78 16.04 -1.09
C CYS A 52 -16.36 15.11 0.05
N GLU A 53 -16.49 13.80 -0.15
CA GLU A 53 -16.03 12.73 0.75
C GLU A 53 -16.60 12.77 2.19
N THR A 54 -17.63 13.57 2.42
CA THR A 54 -18.34 13.62 3.71
C THR A 54 -19.38 12.52 3.81
N TRP A 55 -19.61 12.01 5.02
CA TRP A 55 -20.72 11.12 5.32
C TRP A 55 -22.03 11.92 5.38
N VAL A 56 -22.97 11.56 4.52
CA VAL A 56 -24.22 12.31 4.31
C VAL A 56 -25.42 11.39 4.48
N PRO A 57 -26.39 11.75 5.35
CA PRO A 57 -27.62 10.99 5.49
C PRO A 57 -28.49 11.02 4.22
N ILE A 58 -29.22 9.93 4.01
CA ILE A 58 -30.22 9.78 2.97
C ILE A 58 -31.58 10.14 3.55
N THR A 59 -32.25 11.12 2.95
CA THR A 59 -33.63 11.46 3.33
C THR A 59 -34.60 10.57 2.57
N GLY A 60 -35.53 9.94 3.31
CA GLY A 60 -36.64 9.22 2.72
C GLY A 60 -36.20 8.00 1.92
N ILE A 61 -35.31 7.17 2.47
CA ILE A 61 -34.80 5.97 1.79
C ILE A 61 -35.91 5.03 1.30
N GLN A 62 -37.03 4.96 2.01
CA GLN A 62 -38.22 4.16 1.65
C GLN A 62 -39.18 4.88 0.68
N THR A 63 -38.88 6.13 0.30
CA THR A 63 -39.75 6.91 -0.60
C THR A 63 -39.35 6.71 -2.06
N LYS A 64 -40.23 7.09 -3.00
CA LYS A 64 -39.96 7.01 -4.44
C LYS A 64 -38.78 7.89 -4.90
N LYS A 65 -38.38 8.90 -4.13
CA LYS A 65 -37.35 9.88 -4.51
C LYS A 65 -36.39 10.13 -3.33
N PRO A 66 -35.57 9.14 -2.96
CA PRO A 66 -34.58 9.32 -1.91
C PRO A 66 -33.49 10.29 -2.40
N LYS A 67 -32.96 11.09 -1.49
CA LYS A 67 -31.94 12.08 -1.83
C LYS A 67 -30.99 12.40 -0.68
N LEU A 68 -29.81 12.89 -1.04
CA LEU A 68 -28.82 13.37 -0.09
C LEU A 68 -29.29 14.62 0.63
N VAL A 69 -29.10 14.64 1.93
CA VAL A 69 -29.33 15.83 2.74
C VAL A 69 -28.37 16.95 2.33
N PRO A 70 -28.80 18.22 2.43
CA PRO A 70 -27.90 19.35 2.49
C PRO A 70 -26.71 19.19 3.47
N HIS A 71 -25.49 19.06 2.96
CA HIS A 71 -24.23 19.04 3.70
C HIS A 71 -23.20 20.06 3.18
N ASP A 72 -22.28 20.46 4.04
CA ASP A 72 -21.12 21.28 3.69
C ASP A 72 -19.93 20.39 3.30
N THR A 73 -18.94 20.95 2.62
CA THR A 73 -17.68 20.28 2.29
C THR A 73 -16.75 20.29 3.50
N GLY A 74 -16.02 19.20 3.70
CA GLY A 74 -15.07 19.07 4.80
C GLY A 74 -15.71 18.66 6.13
N ARG A 75 -14.87 18.52 7.16
CA ARG A 75 -15.29 18.04 8.48
C ARG A 75 -16.04 19.13 9.25
N ALA A 76 -17.14 18.74 9.88
CA ALA A 76 -17.88 19.62 10.78
C ALA A 76 -16.95 20.17 11.88
N PHE A 77 -17.15 21.42 12.25
CA PHE A 77 -16.37 22.18 13.24
C PHE A 77 -14.91 22.49 12.87
N GLU A 78 -14.33 21.86 11.86
CA GLU A 78 -12.93 22.05 11.44
C GLU A 78 -12.80 22.85 10.15
N ALA A 79 -13.56 22.48 9.12
CA ALA A 79 -13.47 23.07 7.79
C ALA A 79 -14.40 24.30 7.65
N PRO A 80 -14.16 25.21 6.69
CA PRO A 80 -15.12 26.27 6.39
C PRO A 80 -16.45 25.70 5.89
N ALA A 81 -17.56 26.34 6.28
CA ALA A 81 -18.94 25.97 5.93
C ALA A 81 -19.27 26.30 4.47
N VAL A 82 -18.59 25.63 3.55
CA VAL A 82 -18.81 25.76 2.11
C VAL A 82 -19.79 24.69 1.69
N ARG A 83 -20.93 25.09 1.14
CA ARG A 83 -21.96 24.15 0.70
C ARG A 83 -21.44 23.26 -0.44
N CYS A 84 -21.60 21.94 -0.34
CA CYS A 84 -21.28 21.04 -1.46
C CYS A 84 -22.24 21.27 -2.64
N ARG A 85 -21.82 22.04 -3.66
CA ARG A 85 -22.69 22.41 -4.79
C ARG A 85 -23.07 21.22 -5.67
N LEU A 86 -22.17 20.25 -5.77
CA LEU A 86 -22.27 19.13 -6.71
C LEU A 86 -23.08 17.94 -6.17
N GLY A 87 -22.87 17.58 -4.89
CA GLY A 87 -23.46 16.38 -4.29
C GLY A 87 -24.72 16.63 -3.47
N SER A 88 -25.01 17.88 -3.12
CA SER A 88 -26.12 18.18 -2.22
C SER A 88 -27.48 18.09 -2.88
N ASN A 89 -28.49 17.60 -2.14
CA ASN A 89 -29.83 17.34 -2.67
C ASN A 89 -29.85 16.40 -3.89
N ARG A 90 -28.77 15.65 -4.14
CA ARG A 90 -28.67 14.73 -5.28
C ARG A 90 -29.59 13.53 -5.04
N LEU A 91 -30.34 13.15 -6.07
CA LEU A 91 -31.16 11.94 -6.04
C LEU A 91 -30.29 10.70 -5.91
N ILE A 92 -30.85 9.68 -5.28
CA ILE A 92 -30.20 8.39 -5.11
C ILE A 92 -31.09 7.34 -5.76
N THR A 93 -30.46 6.37 -6.42
CA THR A 93 -31.13 5.15 -6.85
C THR A 93 -30.68 4.05 -5.89
N VAL A 94 -31.63 3.51 -5.12
CA VAL A 94 -31.39 2.40 -4.19
C VAL A 94 -31.59 1.11 -4.96
N ASP A 95 -30.52 0.62 -5.57
CA ASP A 95 -30.46 -0.58 -6.40
C ASP A 95 -29.87 -1.80 -5.67
N VAL A 96 -29.41 -1.61 -4.43
CA VAL A 96 -28.89 -2.67 -3.56
C VAL A 96 -29.83 -2.84 -2.37
N THR A 97 -30.19 -4.09 -2.05
CA THR A 97 -31.00 -4.39 -0.86
C THR A 97 -30.14 -4.29 0.40
N ALA A 98 -30.74 -3.92 1.54
CA ALA A 98 -30.02 -3.85 2.81
C ALA A 98 -29.36 -5.19 3.18
N ARG A 99 -30.04 -6.30 2.91
CA ARG A 99 -29.50 -7.65 3.11
C ARG A 99 -28.26 -7.92 2.24
N ALA A 100 -28.35 -7.68 0.94
CA ALA A 100 -27.22 -7.92 0.02
C ALA A 100 -26.02 -7.01 0.33
N TRP A 101 -26.26 -5.79 0.79
CA TRP A 101 -25.19 -4.91 1.29
C TRP A 101 -24.53 -5.46 2.55
N GLN A 102 -25.32 -5.94 3.51
CA GLN A 102 -24.79 -6.52 4.75
C GLN A 102 -23.93 -7.76 4.46
N GLU A 103 -24.43 -8.66 3.62
CA GLU A 103 -23.69 -9.87 3.18
C GLU A 103 -22.32 -9.47 2.57
N ARG A 104 -22.29 -8.47 1.66
CA ARG A 104 -21.02 -7.98 1.07
C ARG A 104 -20.05 -7.40 2.09
N LEU A 105 -20.54 -6.75 3.15
CA LEU A 105 -19.68 -6.23 4.21
C LEU A 105 -19.10 -7.36 5.07
N GLU A 106 -19.91 -8.36 5.41
CA GLU A 106 -19.51 -9.52 6.18
C GLU A 106 -18.50 -10.39 5.41
N ASP A 107 -18.74 -10.63 4.13
CA ASP A 107 -17.84 -11.37 3.24
C ASP A 107 -16.47 -10.69 3.10
N GLY A 108 -16.45 -9.36 2.87
CA GLY A 108 -15.20 -8.61 2.78
C GLY A 108 -14.41 -8.59 4.10
N HIS A 109 -15.10 -8.63 5.24
CA HIS A 109 -14.47 -8.81 6.55
C HIS A 109 -13.91 -10.22 6.72
N ALA A 110 -14.62 -11.26 6.26
CA ALA A 110 -14.14 -12.64 6.29
C ALA A 110 -12.84 -12.82 5.50
N GLU A 111 -12.78 -12.32 4.26
CA GLU A 111 -11.56 -12.36 3.43
C GLU A 111 -10.36 -11.66 4.09
N THR A 112 -10.60 -10.54 4.76
CA THR A 112 -9.53 -9.80 5.46
C THR A 112 -9.12 -10.50 6.77
N GLY A 113 -10.07 -11.10 7.48
CA GLY A 113 -9.84 -11.87 8.71
C GLY A 113 -9.04 -13.16 8.49
N HIS A 114 -9.08 -13.73 7.28
CA HIS A 114 -8.26 -14.87 6.90
C HIS A 114 -6.76 -14.53 6.72
N ARG A 115 -6.37 -13.25 6.73
CA ARG A 115 -4.96 -12.85 6.80
C ARG A 115 -4.41 -13.28 8.16
N ARG A 116 -3.79 -14.46 8.21
CA ARG A 116 -3.06 -14.93 9.38
C ARG A 116 -2.01 -13.88 9.75
N ARG A 117 -2.01 -13.46 11.01
CA ARG A 117 -0.94 -12.63 11.58
C ARG A 117 0.39 -13.33 11.31
N THR A 118 1.23 -12.75 10.46
CA THR A 118 2.61 -13.21 10.31
C THR A 118 3.33 -12.85 11.59
N THR A 119 3.66 -13.85 12.40
CA THR A 119 4.53 -13.65 13.57
C THR A 119 5.85 -13.06 13.05
N VAL A 120 6.15 -11.81 13.42
CA VAL A 120 7.42 -11.17 13.11
C VAL A 120 8.51 -11.98 13.83
N ARG A 121 9.16 -12.90 13.12
CA ARG A 121 10.34 -13.57 13.64
C ARG A 121 11.45 -12.53 13.71
N ARG A 122 11.90 -12.21 14.93
CA ARG A 122 13.08 -11.35 15.10
C ARG A 122 14.25 -12.02 14.38
N LYS A 123 14.97 -11.25 13.56
CA LYS A 123 16.22 -11.70 12.95
C LYS A 123 17.13 -12.19 14.10
N PRO A 124 17.70 -13.41 14.01
CA PRO A 124 18.66 -13.88 15.00
C PRO A 124 19.73 -12.81 15.19
N LYS A 125 19.98 -12.41 16.44
CA LYS A 125 21.10 -11.51 16.74
C LYS A 125 22.38 -12.30 16.45
N VAL A 126 23.00 -12.00 15.31
CA VAL A 126 24.33 -12.52 15.01
C VAL A 126 25.28 -11.96 16.07
N ALA A 127 26.15 -12.80 16.62
CA ALA A 127 27.20 -12.34 17.52
C ALA A 127 27.98 -11.23 16.83
N VAL A 128 28.26 -10.14 17.55
CA VAL A 128 29.04 -9.02 17.01
C VAL A 128 30.38 -9.58 16.54
N ALA A 129 30.72 -9.34 15.28
CA ALA A 129 31.99 -9.79 14.73
C ALA A 129 33.14 -9.22 15.60
N PRO A 130 34.18 -10.02 15.89
CA PRO A 130 35.31 -9.53 16.67
C PRO A 130 35.94 -8.31 15.99
N ALA A 131 36.47 -7.40 16.80
CA ALA A 131 37.13 -6.21 16.29
C ALA A 131 38.30 -6.60 15.37
N VAL A 132 38.57 -5.79 14.34
CA VAL A 132 39.66 -6.04 13.37
C VAL A 132 41.00 -6.25 14.09
N SER A 133 41.23 -5.54 15.20
CA SER A 133 42.40 -5.72 16.07
C SER A 133 42.49 -7.11 16.70
N GLN A 134 41.37 -7.69 17.15
CA GLN A 134 41.33 -9.04 17.73
C GLN A 134 41.53 -10.13 16.67
N ILE A 135 41.04 -9.91 15.45
CA ILE A 135 41.27 -10.82 14.31
C ILE A 135 42.74 -10.79 13.90
N ALA A 136 43.36 -9.59 13.86
CA ALA A 136 44.77 -9.42 13.55
C ALA A 136 45.67 -10.07 14.62
N ALA A 137 45.36 -9.85 15.90
CA ALA A 137 46.09 -10.48 17.02
C ALA A 137 45.97 -12.01 16.98
N ARG A 138 44.78 -12.56 16.69
CA ARG A 138 44.59 -14.01 16.52
C ARG A 138 45.44 -14.58 15.38
N LYS A 139 45.51 -13.88 14.23
CA LYS A 139 46.39 -14.28 13.12
C LYS A 139 47.86 -14.27 13.52
N GLN A 140 48.29 -13.29 14.32
CA GLN A 140 49.66 -13.23 14.82
C GLN A 140 49.95 -14.41 15.75
N THR A 141 49.04 -14.74 16.68
CA THR A 141 49.24 -15.89 17.59
C THR A 141 49.27 -17.24 16.88
N THR A 142 48.51 -17.43 15.79
CA THR A 142 48.57 -18.67 14.99
C THR A 142 49.81 -18.78 14.11
N THR A 143 50.55 -17.69 13.91
CA THR A 143 51.78 -17.70 13.10
C THR A 143 53.02 -18.09 13.93
N VAL A 144 52.91 -18.10 15.27
CA VAL A 144 54.07 -18.28 16.16
C VAL A 144 54.42 -19.75 16.41
N ASP A 145 53.52 -20.72 16.21
CA ASP A 145 53.80 -22.14 16.54
C ASP A 145 53.30 -23.16 15.50
N GLN A 146 53.77 -23.04 14.25
CA GLN A 146 53.78 -24.20 13.35
C GLN A 146 55.02 -24.18 12.45
N PRO A 147 55.94 -25.17 12.53
CA PRO A 147 56.99 -25.33 11.54
C PRO A 147 56.34 -25.89 10.27
N GLY A 148 55.67 -25.00 9.53
CA GLY A 148 55.09 -25.27 8.24
C GLY A 148 56.19 -25.42 7.21
N ASN A 149 56.31 -26.64 6.68
CA ASN A 149 57.09 -27.03 5.51
C ASN A 149 57.21 -25.84 4.53
N GLY A 150 58.43 -25.32 4.34
CA GLY A 150 58.76 -23.96 3.86
C GLY A 150 58.28 -23.52 2.45
N ARG A 151 57.20 -24.09 1.93
CA ARG A 151 56.46 -23.59 0.77
C ARG A 151 55.63 -22.38 1.18
N ARG A 152 55.78 -21.28 0.44
CA ARG A 152 54.98 -20.08 0.65
C ARG A 152 53.52 -20.38 0.34
N GLU A 153 52.59 -19.96 1.18
CA GLU A 153 51.14 -20.24 1.05
C GLU A 153 50.55 -19.94 -0.35
N TRP A 154 51.10 -18.95 -1.07
CA TRP A 154 50.68 -18.62 -2.43
C TRP A 154 50.99 -19.73 -3.45
N GLN A 155 52.06 -20.51 -3.24
CA GLN A 155 52.41 -21.67 -4.08
C GLN A 155 51.41 -22.80 -3.87
N LEU A 156 51.04 -23.11 -2.62
CA LEU A 156 50.01 -24.09 -2.29
C LEU A 156 48.66 -23.70 -2.90
N ARG A 157 48.30 -22.42 -2.84
CA ARG A 157 47.08 -21.91 -3.48
C ARG A 157 47.13 -22.05 -5.00
N LYS A 158 48.30 -21.82 -5.62
CA LYS A 158 48.48 -21.99 -7.07
C LYS A 158 48.33 -23.45 -7.50
N GLU A 159 48.89 -24.38 -6.72
CA GLU A 159 48.76 -25.83 -6.95
C GLU A 159 47.31 -26.30 -6.75
N GLN A 160 46.64 -25.84 -5.70
CA GLN A 160 45.21 -26.12 -5.46
C GLN A 160 44.33 -25.61 -6.59
N TRP A 161 44.61 -24.41 -7.11
CA TRP A 161 43.85 -23.87 -8.23
C TRP A 161 44.09 -24.66 -9.51
N ALA A 162 45.34 -24.99 -9.82
CA ALA A 162 45.68 -25.85 -10.95
C ALA A 162 44.98 -27.22 -10.88
N ALA A 163 44.86 -27.80 -9.68
CA ALA A 163 44.17 -29.06 -9.45
C ALA A 163 42.64 -28.98 -9.68
N THR A 164 42.03 -27.81 -9.47
CA THR A 164 40.56 -27.64 -9.49
C THR A 164 40.06 -26.97 -10.77
N GLU A 165 40.96 -26.39 -11.57
CA GLU A 165 40.64 -25.61 -12.78
C GLU A 165 39.82 -26.41 -13.80
N SER A 166 40.19 -27.66 -14.06
CA SER A 166 39.48 -28.54 -15.00
C SER A 166 38.05 -28.82 -14.54
N ALA A 167 37.87 -29.17 -13.26
CA ALA A 167 36.55 -29.45 -12.69
C ALA A 167 35.62 -28.21 -12.74
N VAL A 168 36.17 -27.02 -12.56
CA VAL A 168 35.42 -25.76 -12.70
C VAL A 168 35.03 -25.53 -14.16
N ARG A 169 35.97 -25.72 -15.11
CA ARG A 169 35.69 -25.60 -16.55
C ARG A 169 34.61 -26.58 -17.01
N ASP A 170 34.63 -27.81 -16.53
CA ASP A 170 33.61 -28.82 -16.82
C ASP A 170 32.25 -28.43 -16.23
N ALA A 171 32.23 -27.91 -15.00
CA ALA A 171 31.00 -27.44 -14.36
C ALA A 171 30.38 -26.25 -15.12
N ASP A 172 31.19 -25.31 -15.57
CA ASP A 172 30.73 -24.16 -16.37
C ASP A 172 30.24 -24.61 -17.75
N THR A 173 30.92 -25.58 -18.38
CA THR A 173 30.48 -26.16 -19.66
C THR A 173 29.11 -26.83 -19.53
N ARG A 174 28.88 -27.60 -18.47
CA ARG A 174 27.56 -28.20 -18.18
C ARG A 174 26.50 -27.15 -17.90
N ARG A 175 26.85 -26.06 -17.22
CA ARG A 175 25.91 -24.96 -16.94
C ARG A 175 25.51 -24.20 -18.20
N ALA A 176 26.40 -24.12 -19.18
CA ALA A 176 26.12 -23.49 -20.48
C ALA A 176 25.18 -24.33 -21.37
N GLN A 177 25.05 -25.63 -21.12
CA GLN A 177 24.12 -26.50 -21.83
C GLN A 177 22.71 -26.32 -21.27
N LEU A 178 21.91 -25.46 -21.92
CA LEU A 178 20.48 -25.34 -21.64
C LEU A 178 19.73 -26.47 -22.37
N PRO A 179 18.83 -27.23 -21.69
CA PRO A 179 17.94 -28.17 -22.37
C PRO A 179 17.08 -27.47 -23.43
N ALA A 180 16.79 -28.17 -24.53
CA ALA A 180 15.89 -27.65 -25.57
C ALA A 180 14.55 -27.20 -24.96
N GLY A 181 14.17 -25.94 -25.17
CA GLY A 181 12.96 -25.33 -24.61
C GLY A 181 13.13 -24.60 -23.27
N ALA A 182 14.30 -24.65 -22.64
CA ALA A 182 14.61 -23.92 -21.41
C ALA A 182 15.44 -22.64 -21.66
N ALA A 183 15.26 -22.00 -22.82
CA ALA A 183 15.84 -20.68 -23.03
C ALA A 183 15.22 -19.71 -22.02
N PRO A 184 16.01 -19.02 -21.18
CA PRO A 184 15.47 -17.98 -20.31
C PRO A 184 14.70 -16.99 -21.18
N LEU A 185 13.42 -16.75 -20.85
CA LEU A 185 12.63 -15.67 -21.42
C LEU A 185 13.51 -14.43 -21.33
N GLY A 186 13.96 -13.93 -22.49
CA GLY A 186 15.11 -13.04 -22.59
C GLY A 186 15.13 -12.00 -21.47
N ALA A 187 16.28 -11.88 -20.78
CA ALA A 187 16.43 -10.84 -19.79
C ALA A 187 16.08 -9.50 -20.47
N PRO A 188 15.23 -8.65 -19.86
CA PRO A 188 14.91 -7.37 -20.44
C PRO A 188 16.21 -6.62 -20.74
N PRO A 189 16.33 -5.97 -21.91
CA PRO A 189 17.58 -5.34 -22.33
C PRO A 189 18.01 -4.33 -21.26
N VAL A 190 19.12 -4.63 -20.61
CA VAL A 190 19.70 -3.74 -19.59
C VAL A 190 20.49 -2.66 -20.34
N PRO A 191 20.35 -1.37 -20.02
CA PRO A 191 21.12 -0.31 -20.64
C PRO A 191 22.63 -0.59 -20.48
N LEU A 192 23.35 -0.74 -21.60
CA LEU A 192 24.81 -0.89 -21.60
C LEU A 192 25.53 0.41 -21.25
N LYS A 193 24.79 1.54 -21.27
CA LYS A 193 25.28 2.84 -20.83
C LYS A 193 24.80 3.10 -19.41
N THR A 194 25.73 3.34 -18.50
CA THR A 194 25.46 3.82 -17.15
C THR A 194 24.70 5.15 -17.24
N LEU A 195 23.44 5.16 -16.79
CA LEU A 195 22.66 6.38 -16.71
C LEU A 195 23.16 7.20 -15.50
N HIS A 196 23.70 8.39 -15.76
CA HIS A 196 24.05 9.34 -14.71
C HIS A 196 22.86 10.25 -14.44
N PRO A 197 22.32 10.28 -13.21
CA PRO A 197 21.27 11.23 -12.87
C PRO A 197 21.84 12.66 -12.89
N GLU A 198 21.25 13.53 -13.70
CA GLU A 198 21.57 14.95 -13.66
C GLU A 198 21.16 15.53 -12.30
N ARG A 199 22.10 16.21 -11.63
CA ARG A 199 21.78 16.98 -10.43
C ARG A 199 20.85 18.11 -10.82
N ARG A 200 19.69 18.16 -10.18
CA ARG A 200 18.74 19.27 -10.27
C ARG A 200 19.49 20.57 -9.92
N ALA A 201 19.57 21.50 -10.88
CA ALA A 201 20.05 22.84 -10.60
C ALA A 201 19.18 23.45 -9.50
N SER A 202 19.82 23.93 -8.44
CA SER A 202 19.18 24.60 -7.31
C SER A 202 18.83 26.04 -7.67
#